data_AF-A0A528N123-F1
#
_entry.id   AF-A0A528N123-F1
#
_cell.length_a   1.000
_cell.length_b   1.000
_cell.length_c   1.000
_cell.angle_alpha   90.00
_cell.angle_beta   90.00
_cell.angle_gamma   90.00
#
_symmetry.space_group_name_H-M   'P 1'
#
loop_
_entity.id
_entity.type
_entity.pdbx_description
1 polymer ?
#
loop_
_entity_poly.entity_id
_entity_poly.type
_entity_poly.pdbx_seq_one_letter_code
_entity_poly.pdbx_strand_id
1 'polypeptide(L)' 'SAVSMQMKKLEDMVGDSLFERGSRGVALTRRGGELIVNARRIVSLLDETAASMVAAPLGGPVRIGIPEEYGHAILS' A
#
# COMPACT_ATOMS: atom_id res chain seq x y z
N SER A 1 -4.81 -4.46 24.71
CA SER A 1 -4.18 -4.57 23.38
C SER A 1 -4.75 -3.54 22.42
N ALA A 2 -3.92 -2.62 21.93
CA ALA A 2 -4.35 -1.54 21.02
C ALA A 2 -5.00 -2.06 19.72
N VAL A 3 -4.52 -3.20 19.20
CA VAL A 3 -5.05 -3.84 17.99
C VAL A 3 -6.51 -4.26 18.15
N SER A 4 -6.87 -4.89 19.27
CA SER A 4 -8.26 -5.32 19.53
C SER A 4 -9.24 -4.15 19.59
N MET A 5 -8.80 -2.99 20.11
CA MET A 5 -9.61 -1.77 20.15
C MET A 5 -9.82 -1.20 18.75
N GLN A 6 -8.79 -1.22 17.90
CA GLN A 6 -8.91 -0.79 16.50
C GLN A 6 -9.80 -1.73 15.69
N MET A 7 -9.71 -3.05 15.90
CA MET A 7 -10.59 -4.03 15.26
C MET A 7 -12.05 -3.76 15.61
N LYS A 8 -12.33 -3.55 16.90
CA LYS A 8 -13.70 -3.24 17.37
C LYS A 8 -14.22 -1.93 16.79
N LYS A 9 -13.40 -0.89 16.75
CA LYS A 9 -13.77 0.39 16.10
C LYS A 9 -14.08 0.20 14.61
N LEU A 10 -13.35 -0.67 13.91
CA LEU A 10 -13.62 -0.99 12.52
C LEU A 10 -14.96 -1.69 12.35
N GLU A 11 -15.27 -2.66 13.21
CA GLU A 11 -16.58 -3.33 13.23
C GLU A 11 -17.71 -2.34 13.51
N ASP A 12 -17.52 -1.42 14.47
CA ASP A 12 -18.48 -0.36 14.78
C ASP A 12 -18.71 0.58 13.58
N MET A 13 -17.67 0.92 12.82
CA MET A 13 -17.78 1.77 11.62
C MET A 13 -18.47 1.07 10.45
N VAL A 14 -18.24 -0.24 10.29
CA VAL A 14 -18.88 -1.05 9.24
C VAL A 14 -20.31 -1.47 9.64
N GLY A 15 -20.63 -1.38 10.93
CA GLY A 15 -21.92 -1.77 11.50
C GLY A 15 -22.15 -3.27 11.51
N ASP A 16 -21.09 -4.07 11.35
CA ASP A 16 -21.20 -5.52 11.36
C ASP A 16 -19.96 -6.22 11.94
N SER A 17 -20.16 -7.43 12.47
CA SER A 17 -19.05 -8.24 12.99
C SER A 17 -18.22 -8.79 11.83
N LEU A 18 -16.93 -8.43 11.81
CA LEU A 18 -16.00 -8.81 10.76
C LEU A 18 -15.14 -10.01 11.19
N PHE A 19 -15.03 -10.22 12.51
CA PHE A 19 -14.20 -11.25 13.11
C PHE A 19 -15.01 -12.11 14.08
N GLU A 20 -14.87 -13.43 13.96
CA GLU A 20 -15.40 -14.41 14.90
C GLU A 20 -14.26 -15.02 15.72
N ARG A 21 -14.41 -15.05 17.05
CA ARG A 21 -13.45 -15.70 17.94
C ARG A 21 -13.86 -17.17 18.07
N GLY A 22 -13.14 -18.04 17.36
CA GLY A 22 -13.28 -19.48 17.47
C GLY A 22 -12.33 -20.09 18.52
N SER A 23 -12.52 -21.38 18.79
CA SER A 23 -11.70 -22.16 19.72
C SER A 23 -10.22 -22.29 19.34
N ARG A 24 -9.84 -21.92 18.11
CA ARG A 24 -8.46 -21.95 17.59
C ARG A 24 -7.92 -20.59 17.15
N GLY A 25 -8.63 -19.49 17.41
CA GLY A 25 -8.18 -18.15 17.04
C GLY A 25 -9.27 -17.26 16.45
N VAL A 26 -8.84 -16.24 15.71
CA VAL A 26 -9.72 -15.26 15.08
C VAL A 26 -9.96 -15.68 13.63
N ALA A 27 -11.22 -15.89 13.26
CA ALA A 27 -11.66 -16.14 11.89
C ALA A 27 -12.37 -14.91 11.32
N LEU A 28 -12.38 -14.76 10.00
CA LEU A 28 -13.17 -13.74 9.32
C LEU A 28 -14.61 -14.23 9.14
N THR A 29 -15.58 -13.34 9.33
CA THR A 29 -16.96 -13.60 8.91
C THR A 29 -17.08 -13.50 7.38
N ARG A 30 -18.21 -13.91 6.82
CA ARG A 30 -18.50 -13.71 5.38
C ARG A 30 -18.34 -12.24 4.96
N ARG A 31 -18.89 -11.31 5.76
CA ARG A 31 -18.75 -9.86 5.52
C ARG A 31 -17.30 -9.39 5.73
N GLY A 32 -16.58 -9.96 6.69
CA GLY A 32 -15.14 -9.73 6.86
C GLY A 32 -14.32 -10.13 5.63
N GLY A 33 -14.68 -11.26 4.99
CA GLY A 33 -14.07 -11.71 3.73
C GLY A 33 -14.37 -10.79 2.54
N GLU A 34 -15.58 -10.27 2.42
CA GLU A 34 -15.92 -9.29 1.38
C GLU A 34 -15.19 -7.94 1.60
N LEU A 35 -15.10 -7.50 2.87
CA LEU A 35 -14.41 -6.26 3.22
C LEU A 35 -12.90 -6.36 2.97
N ILE A 36 -12.26 -7.47 3.34
CA ILE A 36 -10.79 -7.57 3.25
C ILE A 36 -10.29 -7.47 1.80
N VAL A 37 -11.07 -7.94 0.82
CA VAL A 37 -10.75 -7.80 -0.61
C VAL A 37 -10.69 -6.34 -1.01
N ASN A 38 -11.68 -5.55 -0.60
CA ASN A 38 -11.73 -4.12 -0.91
C ASN A 38 -10.70 -3.32 -0.08
N ALA A 39 -10.55 -3.64 1.20
CA ALA A 39 -9.60 -2.99 2.09
C ALA A 39 -8.16 -3.13 1.59
N ARG A 40 -7.78 -4.32 1.12
CA ARG A 40 -6.44 -4.55 0.53
C ARG A 40 -6.19 -3.68 -0.69
N ARG A 41 -7.19 -3.52 -1.58
CA ARG A 41 -7.08 -2.64 -2.75
C ARG A 41 -6.93 -1.19 -2.36
N ILE A 42 -7.72 -0.71 -1.39
CA ILE A 42 -7.65 0.67 -0.89
C ILE A 42 -6.28 0.96 -0.28
N VAL A 43 -5.76 0.07 0.55
CA VAL A 43 -4.43 0.22 1.18
C VAL A 43 -3.35 0.23 0.10
N SER A 44 -3.41 -0.69 -0.87
CA SER A 44 -2.42 -0.73 -1.96
C SER A 44 -2.43 0.57 -2.77
N LEU A 45 -3.60 1.10 -3.09
CA LEU A 45 -3.72 2.36 -3.83
C LEU A 45 -3.22 3.55 -3.01
N LEU A 46 -3.46 3.56 -1.69
CA LEU A 46 -2.91 4.57 -0.79
C LEU A 46 -1.38 4.49 -0.76
N ASP A 47 -0.81 3.30 -0.68
CA ASP A 47 0.63 3.07 -0.67
C ASP A 47 1.28 3.49 -2.01
N GLU A 48 0.66 3.13 -3.14
CA GLU A 48 1.08 3.56 -4.48
C GLU A 48 1.05 5.09 -4.61
N THR A 49 -0.04 5.71 -4.16
CA THR A 49 -0.19 7.17 -4.20
C THR A 49 0.86 7.83 -3.33
N ALA A 50 1.05 7.36 -2.09
CA ALA A 50 2.07 7.86 -1.18
C ALA A 50 3.47 7.72 -1.78
N ALA A 51 3.79 6.57 -2.39
CA ALA A 51 5.05 6.36 -3.08
C ALA A 51 5.24 7.32 -4.25
N SER A 52 4.19 7.56 -5.05
CA SER A 52 4.24 8.52 -6.15
C SER A 52 4.40 9.97 -5.70
N MET A 53 3.85 10.32 -4.53
CA MET A 53 3.98 11.66 -3.94
C MET A 53 5.34 11.87 -3.27
N VAL A 54 5.96 10.82 -2.74
CA VAL A 54 7.30 10.86 -2.13
C VAL A 54 8.40 10.77 -3.19
N ALA A 55 8.11 10.18 -4.35
CA ALA A 55 8.99 10.27 -5.51
C ALA A 55 9.14 11.75 -5.89
N ALA A 56 10.25 12.35 -5.46
CA ALA A 56 10.64 13.67 -5.91
C ALA A 56 10.58 13.65 -7.46
N PRO A 57 9.94 14.64 -8.11
CA PRO A 57 10.09 14.75 -9.55
C PRO A 57 11.59 14.77 -9.82
N LEU A 58 12.06 13.87 -10.69
CA LEU A 58 13.42 13.89 -11.23
C LEU A 58 13.55 15.16 -12.09
N GLY A 59 13.61 16.30 -11.41
CA GLY A 59 13.64 17.64 -11.98
C GLY A 59 15.00 18.24 -11.68
N GLY A 60 15.86 18.20 -12.67
CA GLY A 60 17.20 18.78 -12.60
C GLY A 60 17.99 18.40 -13.84
N PRO A 61 18.86 19.29 -14.36
CA PRO A 61 19.70 18.95 -15.50
C PRO A 61 20.64 17.81 -15.11
N VAL A 62 20.45 16.64 -15.73
CA VAL A 62 21.37 15.50 -15.58
C VAL A 62 22.64 15.85 -16.34
N ARG A 63 23.73 16.17 -15.62
CA ARG A 63 25.03 16.47 -16.22
C ARG A 63 25.80 15.16 -16.39
N ILE A 64 25.70 14.56 -17.57
CA ILE A 64 26.47 13.37 -17.93
C ILE A 64 27.82 13.84 -18.47
N GLY A 65 28.91 13.54 -17.75
CA GLY A 65 30.27 13.67 -18.27
C GLY A 65 30.65 12.37 -18.98
N ILE A 66 30.86 12.42 -20.29
CA ILE A 66 31.35 11.28 -21.07
C ILE A 66 32.85 11.48 -21.30
N PRO A 67 33.73 10.53 -20.92
CA PRO A 67 35.12 10.53 -21.35
C PRO A 67 35.18 10.47 -22.89
N GLU A 68 36.02 11.30 -23.50
CA GLU A 68 36.11 11.50 -24.96
C GLU A 68 36.23 10.20 -25.78
N GLU A 69 36.72 9.13 -25.16
CA GLU A 69 36.87 7.78 -25.70
C GLU A 69 35.55 6.99 -25.93
N TYR A 70 34.38 7.47 -25.46
CA TYR A 70 33.09 6.75 -25.59
C TYR A 70 31.94 7.54 -26.24
N GLY A 71 32.20 8.70 -26.85
CA GLY A 71 31.18 9.62 -27.39
C GLY A 71 30.29 9.09 -28.53
N HIS A 72 30.63 7.96 -29.15
CA HIS A 72 29.91 7.45 -30.33
C HIS A 72 28.83 6.39 -30.06
N ALA A 73 28.71 5.87 -28.84
CA ALA A 73 27.85 4.71 -28.58
C ALA A 73 26.44 5.03 -28.04
N ILE A 74 26.15 6.26 -27.62
CA ILE A 74 24.91 6.56 -26.86
C ILE A 74 23.97 7.56 -27.55
N LEU A 75 24.31 8.08 -28.73
CA LEU A 75 23.39 8.92 -29.53
C LEU A 75 23.21 8.35 -30.93
N SER A 76 22.47 7.24 -31.02
CA SER A 76 21.67 6.88 -32.20
C SER A 76 20.24 6.57 -31.78
#